data_AF-A0A0G0QP42-F1
#
_entry.id   AF-A0A0G0QP42-F1
#
_cell.length_a   1.000
_cell.length_b   1.000
_cell.length_c   1.000
_cell.angle_alpha   90.00
_cell.angle_beta   90.00
_cell.angle_gamma   90.00
#
_symmetry.space_group_name_H-M   'P 1'
#
loop_
_entity.id
_entity.type
_entity.pdbx_description
1 polymer ?
#
loop_
_entity_poly.entity_id
_entity_poly.type
_entity_poly.pdbx_seq_one_letter_code
_entity_poly.pdbx_strand_id
1 'polypeptide(L)' 'MKKWEYYVGSICDLNEARLNELGKEGWELVVFTHSSTGDHRAIFKRERMPKVFKGPE' A
#
# COMPACT_ATOMS: atom_id res chain seq x y z
N MET A 1 12.71 1.73 -13.98
CA MET A 1 11.64 0.87 -13.43
C MET A 1 11.19 1.46 -12.11
N LYS A 2 9.88 1.53 -11.84
CA LYS A 2 9.37 2.10 -10.57
C LYS A 2 9.56 1.05 -9.46
N LYS A 3 10.15 1.43 -8.32
CA LYS A 3 10.24 0.58 -7.14
C LYS A 3 8.90 0.60 -6.41
N TRP A 4 8.43 -0.58 -6.03
CA TRP A 4 7.22 -0.77 -5.23
C TRP A 4 7.63 -1.45 -3.94
N GLU A 5 7.16 -0.89 -2.83
CA GLU A 5 7.21 -1.55 -1.53
C GLU A 5 5.87 -2.26 -1.32
N TYR A 6 5.91 -3.48 -0.82
CA TYR A 6 4.71 -4.24 -0.52
C TYR A 6 4.80 -4.85 0.87
N TYR A 7 3.65 -5.02 1.50
CA TYR A 7 3.49 -5.68 2.79
C TYR A 7 2.30 -6.63 2.71
N VAL A 8 2.45 -7.84 3.25
CA VAL A 8 1.39 -8.85 3.29
C VAL A 8 1.15 -9.23 4.74
N GLY A 9 -0.11 -9.24 5.16
CA GLY A 9 -0.50 -9.65 6.50
C GLY A 9 -1.88 -10.30 6.53
N SER A 10 -2.21 -10.95 7.64
CA SER A 10 -3.54 -11.50 7.86
C SER A 10 -4.60 -10.40 7.84
N ILE A 11 -5.83 -10.74 7.45
CA ILE A 11 -6.97 -9.83 7.51
C ILE A 11 -7.22 -9.27 8.92
N CYS A 12 -6.88 -10.04 9.96
CA CYS A 12 -7.03 -9.64 11.36
C CYS A 12 -6.04 -8.54 11.76
N ASP A 13 -4.78 -8.68 11.33
CA ASP A 13 -3.71 -7.71 11.60
C ASP A 13 -3.87 -6.44 10.75
N LEU A 14 -4.31 -6.61 9.49
CA LEU A 14 -4.56 -5.52 8.56
C LEU A 14 -6.02 -5.07 8.59
N ASN A 15 -6.58 -4.88 9.79
CA ASN A 15 -7.94 -4.35 9.95
C ASN A 15 -8.09 -2.90 9.46
N GLU A 16 -9.33 -2.39 9.43
CA GLU A 16 -9.62 -1.03 8.92
C GLU A 16 -8.80 0.07 9.61
N ALA A 17 -8.65 0.00 10.94
CA ALA A 17 -7.86 0.97 11.68
C ALA A 17 -6.39 0.96 11.23
N ARG A 18 -5.80 -0.23 11.06
CA ARG A 18 -4.42 -0.36 10.58
C ARG A 18 -4.26 0.12 9.13
N LEU A 19 -5.22 -0.20 8.26
CA LEU A 19 -5.23 0.27 6.87
C LEU A 19 -5.32 1.79 6.77
N ASN A 20 -6.11 2.43 7.63
CA ASN A 20 -6.21 3.90 7.67
C ASN A 20 -4.89 4.56 8.08
N GLU A 21 -4.17 3.98 9.05
CA GLU A 21 -2.83 4.46 9.42
C GLU A 21 -1.84 4.31 8.25
N LEU A 22 -1.86 3.16 7.57
CA LEU A 22 -1.04 2.92 6.38
C LEU A 22 -1.39 3.90 5.24
N GLY A 23 -2.67 4.24 5.06
CA GLY A 23 -3.10 5.27 4.12
C GLY A 23 -2.45 6.63 4.40
N LYS A 24 -2.34 7.03 5.68
CA LYS A 24 -1.64 8.26 6.09
C LYS A 24 -0.14 8.20 5.82
N GLU A 25 0.47 7.01 5.93
CA GLU A 25 1.88 6.77 5.60
C GLU A 25 2.15 6.70 4.07
N GLY A 26 1.10 6.76 3.25
CA GLY A 26 1.20 6.79 1.78
C GLY A 26 1.11 5.42 1.10
N TRP A 27 0.58 4.41 1.78
CA TRP A 27 0.18 3.14 1.17
C TRP A 27 -1.17 3.33 0.46
N GLU A 28 -1.31 2.85 -0.78
CA GLU A 28 -2.44 3.25 -1.64
C GLU A 28 -3.28 2.07 -2.15
N LEU A 29 -2.68 0.91 -2.39
CA LEU A 29 -3.36 -0.23 -3.01
C LEU A 29 -3.49 -1.36 -1.99
N VAL A 30 -4.71 -1.85 -1.78
CA VAL A 30 -5.00 -3.02 -0.95
C VAL A 30 -5.60 -4.11 -1.83
N VAL A 31 -4.99 -5.29 -1.83
CA VAL A 31 -5.45 -6.49 -2.54
C VAL A 31 -5.85 -7.53 -1.50
N PHE A 32 -7.03 -8.10 -1.68
CA PHE A 32 -7.50 -9.22 -0.85
C PHE A 32 -7.09 -10.52 -1.51
N THR A 33 -6.50 -11.42 -0.73
CA THR A 33 -6.09 -12.73 -1.21
C THR A 33 -6.61 -13.78 -0.25
N HIS A 34 -7.34 -14.77 -0.79
CA HIS A 34 -7.76 -15.93 -0.03
C HIS A 34 -6.77 -17.07 -0.30
N SER A 35 -6.31 -17.74 0.75
CA SER A 35 -5.42 -18.89 0.66
C SER A 35 -5.95 -20.05 1.48
N SER A 36 -5.42 -21.25 1.27
CA SER A 36 -5.70 -22.41 2.13
C SER A 36 -5.30 -22.20 3.61
N THR A 37 -4.48 -21.18 3.89
CA THR A 37 -4.04 -20.80 5.25
C THR A 37 -4.86 -19.66 5.86
N GLY A 38 -5.88 -19.15 5.14
CA GLY A 38 -6.74 -18.06 5.59
C GLY A 38 -6.74 -16.84 4.67
N ASP A 39 -7.46 -15.82 5.11
CA ASP A 39 -7.60 -14.53 4.44
C ASP A 39 -6.45 -13.57 4.75
N HIS A 40 -5.86 -13.02 3.69
CA HIS A 40 -4.76 -12.08 3.77
C HIS A 40 -5.06 -10.81 2.98
N ARG A 41 -4.41 -9.72 3.38
CA ARG A 41 -4.38 -8.45 2.66
C ARG A 41 -2.94 -8.16 2.25
N ALA A 42 -2.76 -7.76 1.00
CA ALA A 42 -1.51 -7.24 0.48
C ALA A 42 -1.67 -5.74 0.24
N ILE A 43 -0.77 -4.93 0.78
CA ILE A 43 -0.78 -3.48 0.62
C ILE A 43 0.48 -3.04 -0.13
N PHE A 44 0.34 -2.01 -0.97
CA PHE A 44 1.45 -1.50 -1.78
C PHE A 44 1.64 0.00 -1.61
N LYS A 45 2.91 0.39 -1.54
CA LYS A 45 3.37 1.78 -1.54
C LYS A 45 4.25 1.98 -2.76
N ARG A 46 3.86 2.96 -3.56
CA ARG A 46 4.65 3.40 -4.70
C ARG A 46 5.56 4.51 -4.24
N GLU A 47 6.85 4.45 -4.57
CA GLU A 47 7.72 5.61 -4.41
C GLU A 47 7.12 6.79 -5.18
N ARG A 48 6.74 7.85 -4.46
CA ARG A 48 6.34 9.11 -5.07
C ARG A 48 7.60 9.69 -5.71
N MET A 49 7.71 9.56 -7.03
CA MET A 49 8.68 10.36 -7.77
C MET A 49 8.43 11.84 -7.43
N PRO A 50 9.46 12.62 -7.06
CA PRO A 50 9.29 14.05 -6.89
C PRO A 50 8.70 14.57 -8.20
N LYS A 51 7.51 15.17 -8.13
CA LYS A 51 7.00 15.96 -9.25
C LYS A 51 8.00 17.11 -9.42
N VAL A 52 8.92 16.98 -10.37
CA VAL A 52 9.70 18.11 -10.86
C VAL A 52 8.68 19.07 -11.46
N PHE A 53 8.23 20.03 -10.66
CA PHE A 53 7.40 21.13 -11.12
C PHE A 53 8.33 22.02 -11.96
N LYS A 54 8.40 21.78 -13.27
CA LYS A 54 8.87 22.81 -14.19
C LYS A 54 7.73 23.82 -14.29
N GLY A 55 7.86 24.95 -13.59
CA GLY A 55 6.95 26.08 -13.77
C GLY A 55 6.97 26.56 -15.23
N PRO A 56 5.90 27.19 -15.72
CA PRO A 56 5.93 27.82 -17.03
C PRO A 56 6.97 28.95 -17.02
N GLU A 57 7.94 28.86 -17.93
CA GLU A 57 8.85 29.97 -18.28
C GLU A 57 8.09 31.13 -18.92
#